data_AF-A0A960KD44-F1
#
_entry.id   AF-A0A960KD44-F1
#
_cell.length_a   1.000
_cell.length_b   1.000
_cell.length_c   1.000
_cell.angle_alpha   90.00
_cell.angle_beta   90.00
_cell.angle_gamma   90.00
#
_symmetry.space_group_name_H-M   'P 1'
#
loop_
_entity.id
_entity.type
_entity.pdbx_description
1 polymer ?
#
loop_
_entity_poly.entity_id
_entity_poly.type
_entity_poly.pdbx_seq_one_letter_code
_entity_poly.pdbx_strand_id
1 'polypeptide(L)'
;FPNLRGHYQLAFSEPRVEELAGCDVVFFATPHNVAMNLVPQLLAAGTRVVDLSADYRLRDAQLWSRWYGEPHASPEWLAEAVYGLPEVNRAAIAGARLVACLDGVV
;
A
#
# COMPACT_ATOMS: atom_id res chain seq x y z
N PHE A 1 -22.39 -9.82 3.74
CA PHE A 1 -21.31 -9.67 4.73
C PHE A 1 -21.69 -8.71 5.86
N PRO A 2 -22.52 -9.09 6.85
CA PRO A 2 -22.87 -8.24 7.99
C PRO A 2 -22.12 -8.62 9.29
N ASN A 3 -21.02 -9.36 9.19
CA ASN A 3 -20.28 -10.00 10.28
C ASN A 3 -19.77 -9.04 11.38
N LEU A 4 -19.80 -7.72 11.16
CA LEU A 4 -19.39 -6.70 12.13
C LEU A 4 -20.53 -5.76 12.57
N ARG A 5 -21.77 -5.97 12.12
CA ARG A 5 -22.91 -5.13 12.53
C ARG A 5 -23.16 -5.28 14.04
N GLY A 6 -23.30 -4.16 14.74
CA GLY A 6 -23.53 -4.12 16.18
C GLY A 6 -22.27 -4.13 17.04
N HIS A 7 -21.09 -4.36 16.46
CA HIS A 7 -19.80 -4.27 17.17
C HIS A 7 -19.13 -2.91 17.00
N TYR A 8 -19.37 -2.23 15.87
CA TYR A 8 -18.85 -0.90 15.59
C TYR A 8 -19.92 -0.01 14.96
N GLN A 9 -19.76 1.31 15.13
CA GLN A 9 -20.61 2.32 14.49
C GLN A 9 -19.99 2.88 13.19
N LEU A 10 -18.95 2.21 12.68
CA LEU A 10 -18.28 2.61 11.45
C LEU A 10 -19.14 2.24 10.23
N ALA A 11 -19.10 3.11 9.22
CA ALA A 11 -19.70 2.92 7.92
C ALA A 11 -18.62 2.96 6.84
N PHE A 12 -18.86 2.29 5.72
CA PHE A 12 -18.01 2.44 4.55
C PHE A 12 -18.19 3.83 3.96
N SER A 13 -17.08 4.50 3.68
CA SER A 13 -17.02 5.74 2.90
C SER A 13 -16.16 5.52 1.65
N GLU A 14 -16.22 6.48 0.72
CA GLU A 14 -15.28 6.52 -0.41
C GLU A 14 -13.86 6.79 0.10
N PRO A 15 -12.83 6.19 -0.50
CA PRO A 15 -11.43 6.35 -0.07
C PRO A 15 -10.86 7.70 -0.53
N ARG A 16 -11.38 8.80 0.01
CA ARG A 16 -10.94 10.16 -0.30
C ARG A 16 -9.59 10.44 0.33
N VAL A 17 -8.66 11.01 -0.43
CA VAL A 17 -7.30 11.30 0.03
C VAL A 17 -7.31 12.17 1.29
N GLU A 18 -8.21 13.15 1.37
CA GLU A 18 -8.28 14.05 2.51
C GLU A 18 -8.68 13.34 3.81
N GLU A 19 -9.56 12.33 3.72
CA GLU A 19 -9.97 11.53 4.87
C GLU A 19 -8.85 10.55 5.26
N LEU A 20 -8.27 9.87 4.27
CA LEU A 20 -7.19 8.90 4.47
C LEU A 20 -5.91 9.54 5.01
N ALA A 21 -5.61 10.78 4.62
CA ALA A 21 -4.47 11.54 5.11
C ALA A 21 -4.54 11.83 6.62
N GLY A 22 -5.75 11.80 7.20
CA GLY A 22 -5.95 11.93 8.64
C GLY A 22 -5.64 10.65 9.44
N CYS A 23 -5.38 9.53 8.77
CA CYS A 23 -5.01 8.28 9.42
C CYS A 23 -3.51 8.20 9.72
N ASP A 24 -3.16 7.51 10.81
CA ASP A 24 -1.76 7.18 11.11
C ASP A 24 -1.19 6.18 10.09
N VAL A 25 -2.01 5.20 9.69
CA VAL A 25 -1.65 4.12 8.77
C VAL A 25 -2.85 3.78 7.88
N VAL A 26 -2.61 3.57 6.60
CA VAL A 26 -3.61 3.12 5.61
C VAL A 26 -3.18 1.78 5.01
N PHE A 27 -4.11 0.83 4.96
CA PHE A 27 -3.92 -0.48 4.34
C PHE A 27 -4.62 -0.52 2.98
N PHE A 28 -3.86 -0.78 1.91
CA PHE A 28 -4.43 -1.04 0.59
C PHE A 28 -4.65 -2.54 0.42
N ALA A 29 -5.91 -2.96 0.53
CA ALA A 29 -6.39 -4.30 0.18
C ALA A 29 -7.17 -4.27 -1.13
N THR A 30 -6.74 -3.41 -2.06
CA THR A 30 -7.38 -3.18 -3.35
C THR A 30 -6.79 -4.10 -4.41
N PRO A 31 -7.46 -4.30 -5.56
CA PRO A 31 -6.80 -4.80 -6.75
C PRO A 31 -5.54 -4.00 -7.07
N HIS A 32 -4.60 -4.62 -7.78
CA HIS A 32 -3.44 -3.90 -8.32
C HIS A 32 -3.91 -2.70 -9.16
N ASN A 33 -3.07 -1.67 -9.25
CA ASN A 33 -3.24 -0.40 -9.96
C ASN A 33 -3.95 0.70 -9.18
N VAL A 34 -4.63 0.39 -8.07
CA VAL A 34 -5.32 1.42 -7.27
C VAL A 34 -4.35 2.12 -6.33
N ALA A 35 -3.46 1.37 -5.68
CA ALA A 35 -2.56 1.92 -4.68
C ALA A 35 -1.54 2.87 -5.33
N MET A 36 -1.02 2.54 -6.51
CA MET A 36 -0.04 3.38 -7.21
C MET A 36 -0.52 4.83 -7.46
N ASN A 37 -1.83 5.07 -7.52
CA ASN A 37 -2.42 6.40 -7.76
C ASN A 37 -2.65 7.23 -6.49
N LEU A 38 -2.85 6.59 -5.33
CA LEU A 38 -3.23 7.26 -4.08
C LEU A 38 -2.06 7.38 -3.10
N VAL A 39 -1.18 6.37 -3.08
CA VAL A 39 -0.04 6.29 -2.16
C VAL A 39 0.88 7.52 -2.21
N PRO A 40 1.23 8.11 -3.38
CA PRO A 40 2.08 9.30 -3.40
C PRO A 40 1.51 10.46 -2.58
N GLN A 41 0.19 10.68 -2.66
CA GLN A 41 -0.48 11.76 -1.94
C GLN A 41 -0.52 11.49 -0.43
N LEU A 42 -0.77 10.24 -0.04
CA LEU A 42 -0.78 9.84 1.38
C LEU A 42 0.62 9.93 1.99
N LEU A 43 1.65 9.46 1.29
CA LEU A 43 3.02 9.57 1.75
C LEU A 43 3.44 11.05 1.88
N ALA A 44 3.08 11.90 0.91
CA ALA A 44 3.34 13.33 0.99
C ALA A 44 2.64 14.02 2.18
N ALA A 45 1.46 13.52 2.58
CA ALA A 45 0.74 13.98 3.76
C ALA A 45 1.31 13.44 5.09
N GLY A 46 2.30 12.54 5.04
CA GLY A 46 2.94 11.94 6.22
C GLY A 46 2.27 10.65 6.71
N THR A 47 1.21 10.21 6.05
CA THR A 47 0.52 8.94 6.35
C THR A 47 1.41 7.76 5.97
N ARG A 48 1.45 6.73 6.82
CA ARG A 48 2.14 5.48 6.50
C ARG A 48 1.23 4.55 5.71
N VAL A 49 1.82 3.79 4.79
CA VAL A 49 1.09 2.90 3.88
C VAL A 49 1.58 1.47 4.03
N VAL A 50 0.63 0.55 4.10
CA VAL A 50 0.85 -0.89 3.91
C VAL A 50 0.05 -1.33 2.69
N ASP A 51 0.73 -1.65 1.60
CA ASP A 51 0.13 -2.15 0.38
C ASP A 51 0.15 -3.68 0.37
N LEU A 52 -1.03 -4.31 0.35
CA LEU A 52 -1.17 -5.77 0.25
C LEU A 52 -1.23 -6.22 -1.22
N SER A 53 -1.38 -5.29 -2.16
CA SER A 53 -1.34 -5.55 -3.59
C SER A 53 0.10 -5.70 -4.08
N ALA A 54 0.28 -5.77 -5.41
CA ALA A 54 1.57 -5.95 -6.03
C ALA A 54 2.21 -4.66 -6.56
N ASP A 55 1.54 -3.52 -6.41
CA ASP A 55 1.94 -2.24 -7.02
C ASP A 55 3.38 -1.88 -6.63
N TYR A 56 3.73 -1.97 -5.34
CA TYR A 56 5.06 -1.58 -4.86
C TYR A 56 6.03 -2.73 -4.55
N ARG A 57 5.72 -3.97 -4.96
CA ARG A 57 6.57 -5.14 -4.64
C ARG A 57 7.89 -5.16 -5.40
N LEU A 58 7.88 -4.67 -6.64
CA LEU A 58 9.07 -4.65 -7.50
C LEU A 58 9.69 -3.26 -7.48
N ARG A 59 11.00 -3.21 -7.21
CA ARG A 59 11.75 -1.94 -7.18
C ARG A 59 12.04 -1.36 -8.56
N ASP A 60 12.05 -2.22 -9.57
CA ASP A 60 12.34 -1.86 -10.95
C ASP A 60 11.02 -1.60 -11.70
N ALA A 61 10.80 -0.34 -12.07
CA ALA A 61 9.61 0.09 -12.80
C ALA A 61 9.48 -0.55 -14.18
N GLN A 62 10.59 -0.83 -14.88
CA GLN A 62 10.56 -1.50 -16.17
C GLN A 62 10.19 -2.98 -16.01
N LEU A 63 10.75 -3.63 -14.99
CA LEU A 63 10.38 -5.00 -14.66
C LEU A 63 8.90 -5.09 -14.27
N TRP A 64 8.42 -4.17 -13.44
CA TRP A 64 7.01 -4.07 -13.08
C TRP A 64 6.14 -3.91 -14.33
N SER A 65 6.45 -2.94 -15.18
CA SER A 65 5.67 -2.67 -16.39
C SER A 65 5.63 -3.87 -17.34
N ARG A 66 6.71 -4.66 -17.40
CA ARG A 66 6.76 -5.91 -18.18
C ARG A 66 5.79 -6.98 -17.67
N TRP A 67 5.59 -7.08 -16.35
CA TRP A 67 4.70 -8.08 -15.75
C TRP A 67 3.24 -7.63 -15.74
N TYR A 68 2.98 -6.34 -15.53
CA TYR A 68 1.63 -5.79 -15.36
C TYR A 68 1.04 -5.14 -16.61
N GLY A 69 1.83 -4.95 -17.67
CA GLY A 69 1.35 -4.53 -18.99
C GLY A 69 1.11 -3.03 -19.15
N GLU A 70 1.43 -2.22 -18.15
CA GLU A 70 1.31 -0.76 -18.17
C GLU A 70 2.44 -0.08 -17.36
N PRO A 71 2.71 1.23 -17.56
CA PRO A 71 3.68 1.95 -16.76
C PRO A 71 3.23 2.06 -15.31
N HIS A 72 4.15 1.82 -14.36
CA HIS A 72 3.89 2.11 -12.95
C HIS A 72 3.63 3.62 -12.76
N ALA A 73 2.54 3.98 -12.07
CA ALA A 73 2.09 5.38 -11.98
C ALA A 73 2.97 6.28 -11.09
N SER A 74 3.77 5.68 -10.20
CA SER A 74 4.55 6.40 -9.18
C SER A 74 5.92 5.75 -8.91
N PRO A 75 6.76 5.60 -9.96
CA PRO A 75 8.01 4.83 -9.90
C PRO A 75 9.03 5.36 -8.89
N GLU A 76 8.96 6.65 -8.54
CA GLU A 76 9.83 7.28 -7.56
C GLU A 76 9.70 6.69 -6.15
N TRP A 77 8.56 6.08 -5.83
CA TRP A 77 8.30 5.46 -4.53
C TRP A 77 8.69 3.98 -4.48
N LEU A 78 8.97 3.34 -5.62
CA LEU A 78 9.39 1.93 -5.68
C LEU A 78 10.70 1.68 -4.93
N ALA A 79 11.61 2.66 -4.92
CA ALA A 79 12.88 2.57 -4.20
C ALA A 79 12.73 2.69 -2.67
N GLU A 80 11.71 3.43 -2.20
CA GLU A 80 11.41 3.62 -0.77
C GLU A 80 10.60 2.45 -0.19
N ALA A 81 9.88 1.71 -1.03
CA ALA A 81 9.12 0.55 -0.62
C ALA A 81 10.00 -0.51 0.07
N VAL A 82 9.61 -0.88 1.29
CA VAL A 82 10.20 -1.99 2.03
C VAL A 82 9.33 -3.22 1.84
N TYR A 83 9.97 -4.32 1.44
CA TYR A 83 9.26 -5.58 1.26
C TYR A 83 8.84 -6.14 2.63
N GLY A 84 7.55 -6.41 2.80
CA GLY A 84 6.89 -6.79 4.04
C GLY A 84 7.13 -8.23 4.49
N LEU A 85 8.39 -8.67 4.51
CA LEU A 85 8.84 -9.96 5.02
C LEU A 85 9.66 -9.74 6.30
N PRO A 86 9.05 -9.78 7.50
CA PRO A 86 9.72 -9.44 8.75
C PRO A 86 10.95 -10.29 9.07
N GLU A 87 10.99 -11.54 8.62
CA GLU A 87 12.11 -12.47 8.77
C GLU A 87 13.39 -11.94 8.13
N VAL A 88 13.25 -11.15 7.06
CA VAL A 88 14.37 -10.57 6.30
C VAL A 88 14.53 -9.08 6.57
N ASN A 89 13.41 -8.35 6.70
CA ASN A 89 13.39 -6.89 6.67
C ASN A 89 12.95 -6.23 7.99
N ARG A 90 12.94 -6.94 9.14
CA ARG A 90 12.46 -6.42 10.44
C ARG A 90 12.90 -4.98 10.75
N ALA A 91 14.20 -4.70 10.63
CA ALA A 91 14.76 -3.39 10.95
C ALA A 91 14.32 -2.31 9.95
N ALA A 92 14.26 -2.64 8.67
CA ALA A 92 13.81 -1.73 7.62
C ALA A 92 12.32 -1.40 7.76
N ILE A 93 11.48 -2.40 8.08
CA ILE A 93 10.04 -2.24 8.27
C ILE A 93 9.73 -1.26 9.40
N ALA A 94 10.49 -1.30 10.50
CA ALA A 94 10.25 -0.42 11.66
C ALA A 94 10.31 1.08 11.31
N GLY A 95 11.16 1.46 10.36
CA GLY A 95 11.30 2.84 9.88
C GLY A 95 10.53 3.14 8.59
N ALA A 96 9.87 2.16 7.99
CA ALA A 96 9.26 2.31 6.66
C ALA A 96 8.01 3.21 6.71
N ARG A 97 7.88 4.04 5.68
CA ARG A 97 6.65 4.78 5.37
C ARG A 97 5.77 4.03 4.39
N LEU A 98 6.36 3.18 3.56
CA LEU A 98 5.68 2.33 2.58
C LEU A 98 6.17 0.88 2.75
N VAL A 99 5.26 -0.03 3.07
CA VAL A 99 5.51 -1.47 3.14
C VAL A 99 4.70 -2.17 2.06
N ALA A 100 5.37 -2.93 1.19
CA ALA A 100 4.72 -3.76 0.17
C ALA A 100 4.71 -5.22 0.64
N CYS A 101 3.53 -5.71 1.02
CA CYS A 101 3.35 -7.04 1.57
C CYS A 101 3.14 -8.10 0.48
N LEU A 102 3.48 -9.33 0.84
CA LEU A 102 3.13 -10.51 0.07
C LEU A 102 1.66 -10.87 0.32
N ASP A 103 0.92 -11.14 -0.75
CA ASP A 103 -0.31 -11.92 -0.71
C ASP A 103 0.05 -13.40 -0.50
N GLY A 104 -0.34 -13.93 0.66
CA GLY A 104 0.17 -15.18 1.20
C GLY A 104 0.12 -16.38 0.26
N VAL A 105 1.31 -16.92 -0.04
CA VAL A 105 1.58 -18.35 -0.03
C VAL A 105 2.94 -18.54 0.65
N VAL A 106 2.90 -19.03 1.89
CA VAL A 106 3.97 -19.84 2.48
C VAL A 106 3.42 -21.26 2.60
#